data_AF-A0A973TY60-F1
#
_entry.id   AF-A0A973TY60-F1
#
_cell.length_a   1.000
_cell.length_b   1.000
_cell.length_c   1.000
_cell.angle_alpha   90.00
_cell.angle_beta   90.00
_cell.angle_gamma   90.00
#
_symmetry.space_group_name_H-M   'P 1'
#
loop_
_entity.id
_entity.type
_entity.pdbx_description
1 polymer ?
#
loop_
_entity_poly.entity_id
_entity_poly.type
_entity_poly.pdbx_seq_one_letter_code
_entity_poly.pdbx_strand_id
1 'polypeptide(L)'
;MRAGGLVLIPGPDTRVVELRVHGVQGTTPQSLVDAVAAVDVAGDGLGRVVRPADRLRRPAPGPVLQAAGRPVTRVVEGYVWGGMTSGGWAKATWALLFPFSLANVAHWMLPPAPKGSVAAHLLGIALRTLLRLAALLLTVLLVAQLEVITLDLVAAQCLAPGSPCLWGPSWLSTTPWVRSVVGLAPIALAVLVLHRMSSVDWRIERKEVPAAEGTRSGLPGAHVATDPDTPALRVLHVVAGLGTAVVVALGGPPGPVL
;
A
#
# COMPACT_ATOMS: atom_id res chain seq x y z
N MET A 1 -30.02 -31.68 -7.36
CA MET A 1 -30.57 -31.45 -6.00
C MET A 1 -29.81 -30.29 -5.39
N ARG A 2 -30.44 -29.12 -5.24
CA ARG A 2 -29.83 -27.95 -4.58
C ARG A 2 -29.74 -28.27 -3.09
N ALA A 3 -28.54 -28.29 -2.54
CA ALA A 3 -28.35 -28.31 -1.09
C ALA A 3 -29.04 -27.05 -0.53
N GLY A 4 -30.15 -27.26 0.20
CA GLY A 4 -30.80 -26.19 0.95
C GLY A 4 -29.78 -25.65 1.94
N GLY A 5 -29.39 -24.39 1.78
CA GLY A 5 -28.53 -23.72 2.74
C GLY A 5 -29.21 -23.78 4.11
N LEU A 6 -28.49 -24.28 5.12
CA LEU A 6 -28.95 -24.21 6.50
C LEU A 6 -29.28 -22.74 6.82
N VAL A 7 -30.56 -22.45 7.04
CA VAL A 7 -30.97 -21.18 7.64
C VAL A 7 -30.51 -21.27 9.09
N LEU A 8 -29.38 -20.62 9.40
CA LEU A 8 -28.92 -20.46 10.78
C LEU A 8 -29.99 -19.63 11.50
N ILE A 9 -30.82 -20.30 12.31
CA ILE A 9 -31.75 -19.61 13.20
C ILE A 9 -30.89 -18.98 14.30
N PRO A 10 -30.87 -17.65 14.44
CA PRO A 10 -30.08 -17.02 15.48
C PRO A 10 -30.61 -17.46 16.85
N GLY A 11 -29.75 -18.12 17.63
CA GLY A 11 -30.00 -18.44 19.04
C GLY A 11 -30.13 -17.18 19.90
N PRO A 12 -30.60 -17.29 21.15
CA PRO A 12 -30.82 -16.16 22.05
C PRO A 12 -29.57 -15.30 22.33
N ASP A 13 -28.37 -15.89 22.23
CA ASP A 13 -27.09 -15.18 22.43
C ASP A 13 -26.51 -14.59 21.14
N THR A 14 -27.25 -14.63 20.03
CA THR A 14 -26.76 -14.09 18.76
C THR A 14 -26.57 -12.58 18.88
N ARG A 15 -25.34 -12.13 18.66
CA ARG A 15 -25.00 -10.72 18.52
C ARG A 15 -24.56 -10.45 17.09
N VAL A 16 -25.11 -9.40 16.50
CA VAL A 16 -24.75 -8.96 15.16
C VAL A 16 -23.88 -7.73 15.26
N VAL A 17 -22.74 -7.74 14.58
CA VAL A 17 -21.95 -6.53 14.32
C VAL A 17 -22.14 -6.17 12.86
N GLU A 18 -22.74 -5.01 12.62
CA GLU A 18 -22.88 -4.44 11.28
C GLU A 18 -21.71 -3.48 11.03
N LEU A 19 -20.74 -3.92 10.24
CA LEU A 19 -19.62 -3.09 9.80
C LEU A 19 -19.99 -2.35 8.52
N ARG A 20 -20.09 -1.03 8.60
CA ARG A 20 -20.35 -0.15 7.46
C ARG A 20 -19.06 0.49 6.97
N VAL A 21 -18.83 0.43 5.67
CA VAL A 21 -17.63 0.98 5.04
C VAL A 21 -18.07 1.91 3.92
N HIS A 22 -17.58 3.14 3.91
CA HIS A 22 -17.90 4.09 2.86
C HIS A 22 -17.10 3.81 1.57
N GLY A 23 -17.65 4.24 0.43
CA GLY A 23 -16.94 4.23 -0.86
C GLY A 23 -15.87 5.32 -0.97
N VAL A 24 -15.30 5.47 -2.17
CA VAL A 24 -14.14 6.36 -2.41
C VAL A 24 -14.45 7.85 -2.19
N GLN A 25 -15.71 8.29 -2.37
CA GLN A 25 -16.10 9.69 -2.15
C GLN A 25 -16.10 10.12 -0.67
N GLY A 26 -15.82 9.20 0.26
CA GLY A 26 -15.85 9.48 1.68
C GLY A 26 -17.27 9.61 2.23
N THR A 27 -17.37 9.79 3.55
CA THR A 27 -18.61 10.17 4.23
C THR A 27 -18.27 10.69 5.64
N THR A 28 -19.23 11.34 6.30
CA THR A 28 -19.07 11.71 7.71
C THR A 28 -19.31 10.50 8.62
N PRO A 29 -18.64 10.40 9.79
CA PRO A 29 -18.90 9.34 10.76
C PRO A 29 -20.38 9.15 11.09
N GLN A 30 -21.10 10.27 11.29
CA GLN A 30 -22.52 10.33 11.63
C GLN A 30 -23.39 9.73 10.53
N SER A 31 -23.16 10.15 9.29
CA SER A 31 -23.86 9.60 8.12
C SER A 31 -23.55 8.12 7.92
N LEU A 32 -22.31 7.67 8.17
CA LEU A 32 -21.93 6.27 8.01
C LEU A 32 -22.71 5.37 8.97
N VAL A 33 -22.80 5.75 10.24
CA VAL A 33 -23.50 4.95 11.26
C VAL A 33 -25.00 5.26 11.36
N ASP A 34 -25.51 6.17 10.50
CA ASP A 34 -26.91 6.64 10.50
C ASP A 34 -27.36 7.11 11.90
N ALA A 35 -26.59 8.03 12.49
CA ALA A 35 -26.87 8.58 13.80
C ALA A 35 -26.57 10.08 13.86
N VAL A 36 -27.23 10.79 14.77
CA VAL A 36 -27.01 12.24 14.99
C VAL A 36 -25.58 12.54 15.46
N ALA A 37 -25.00 11.62 16.23
CA ALA A 37 -23.63 11.72 16.73
C ALA A 37 -22.92 10.38 16.62
N ALA A 38 -21.60 10.42 16.43
CA ALA A 38 -20.73 9.27 16.38
C ALA A 38 -19.46 9.53 17.22
N VAL A 39 -18.89 8.47 17.80
CA VAL A 39 -17.68 8.51 18.61
C VAL A 39 -16.68 7.47 18.12
N ASP A 40 -15.39 7.80 18.17
CA ASP A 40 -14.31 6.85 17.90
C ASP A 40 -14.21 5.82 19.02
N VAL A 41 -14.17 4.55 18.64
CA VAL A 41 -14.02 3.43 19.58
C VAL A 41 -12.73 2.65 19.39
N ALA A 42 -12.12 2.76 18.21
CA ALA A 42 -10.80 2.21 17.91
C ALA A 42 -10.18 2.95 16.72
N GLY A 43 -8.91 2.68 16.47
CA GLY A 43 -8.15 3.26 15.36
C GLY A 43 -7.00 4.17 15.82
N ASP A 44 -6.27 4.70 14.84
CA ASP A 44 -5.09 5.55 15.02
C ASP A 44 -5.33 7.02 14.62
N GLY A 45 -6.59 7.37 14.33
CA GLY A 45 -7.00 8.69 13.84
C GLY A 45 -6.99 8.83 12.32
N LEU A 46 -6.19 8.04 11.60
CA LEU A 46 -6.22 7.96 10.12
C LEU A 46 -7.26 6.94 9.64
N GLY A 47 -7.22 5.75 10.25
CA GLY A 47 -8.26 4.74 10.20
C GLY A 47 -9.06 4.77 11.48
N ARG A 48 -10.35 5.07 11.39
CA ARG A 48 -11.20 5.22 12.58
C ARG A 48 -12.32 4.19 12.53
N VAL A 49 -12.52 3.50 13.64
CA VAL A 49 -13.73 2.71 13.88
C VAL A 49 -14.64 3.55 14.75
N VAL A 50 -15.83 3.87 14.24
CA VAL A 50 -16.81 4.74 14.90
C VAL A 50 -18.06 3.97 15.27
N ARG A 51 -18.73 4.38 16.34
CA ARG A 51 -20.06 3.90 16.72
C ARG A 51 -21.02 5.07 16.90
N PRO A 52 -22.35 4.85 16.81
CA PRO A 52 -23.33 5.83 17.27
C PRO A 52 -23.02 6.30 18.69
N ALA A 53 -23.28 7.57 18.99
CA ALA A 53 -23.00 8.16 20.28
C ALA A 53 -24.27 8.71 20.96
N ASP A 54 -24.35 8.54 22.28
CA ASP A 54 -25.38 9.20 23.10
C ASP A 54 -25.05 10.70 23.33
N ARG A 55 -25.93 11.41 24.06
CA ARG A 55 -25.73 12.84 24.38
C ARG A 55 -24.46 13.12 25.19
N LEU A 56 -23.89 12.12 25.86
CA LEU A 56 -22.65 12.20 26.64
C LEU A 56 -21.44 11.70 25.85
N ARG A 57 -21.57 11.51 24.53
CA ARG A 57 -20.55 10.97 23.61
C ARG A 57 -20.08 9.55 23.98
N ARG A 58 -20.91 8.76 24.63
CA ARG A 58 -20.62 7.35 24.90
C ARG A 58 -21.13 6.48 23.77
N PRO A 59 -20.46 5.35 23.44
CA PRO A 59 -20.94 4.44 22.41
C PRO A 59 -22.34 3.90 22.75
N ALA A 60 -23.27 4.08 21.82
CA ALA A 60 -24.65 3.61 21.94
C ALA A 60 -24.86 2.39 21.01
N PRO A 61 -25.68 1.42 21.42
CA PRO A 61 -26.09 0.34 20.53
C PRO A 61 -26.91 0.88 19.36
N GLY A 62 -26.81 0.23 18.20
CA GLY A 62 -27.63 0.58 17.04
C GLY A 62 -29.08 0.11 17.21
N PRO A 63 -29.99 0.53 16.31
CA PRO A 63 -31.35 0.00 16.30
C PRO A 63 -31.36 -1.53 16.23
N VAL A 64 -32.26 -2.16 16.98
CA VAL A 64 -32.42 -3.63 17.05
C VAL A 64 -32.75 -4.19 15.67
N LEU A 65 -32.09 -5.28 15.28
CA LEU A 65 -32.42 -5.99 14.04
C LEU A 65 -33.56 -6.97 14.30
N GLN A 66 -34.46 -7.12 13.32
CA GLN A 66 -35.46 -8.18 13.31
C GLN A 66 -34.96 -9.32 12.41
N ALA A 67 -34.71 -10.48 13.00
CA ALA A 67 -34.32 -11.69 12.27
C ALA A 67 -35.26 -12.83 12.61
N ALA A 68 -35.91 -13.41 11.60
CA ALA A 68 -36.91 -14.48 11.77
C ALA A 68 -38.01 -14.14 12.82
N GLY A 69 -38.45 -12.88 12.87
CA GLY A 69 -39.48 -12.41 13.81
C GLY A 69 -39.00 -12.24 15.26
N ARG A 70 -37.69 -12.26 15.51
CA ARG A 70 -37.10 -12.05 16.84
C ARG A 70 -36.18 -10.82 16.87
N PRO A 71 -36.18 -10.06 17.98
CA PRO A 71 -35.22 -8.98 18.18
C PRO A 71 -33.82 -9.54 18.42
N VAL A 72 -32.85 -9.09 17.64
CA VAL A 72 -31.43 -9.45 17.76
C VAL A 72 -30.63 -8.19 18.06
N THR A 73 -29.76 -8.26 19.08
CA THR A 73 -28.91 -7.11 19.44
C THR A 73 -27.91 -6.84 18.32
N ARG A 74 -27.91 -5.60 17.83
CA ARG A 74 -27.00 -5.12 16.78
C ARG A 74 -26.07 -4.04 17.33
N VAL A 75 -24.77 -4.21 17.06
CA VAL A 75 -23.77 -3.15 17.18
C VAL A 75 -23.48 -2.63 15.79
N VAL A 76 -23.64 -1.33 15.55
CA VAL A 76 -23.28 -0.69 14.28
C VAL A 76 -21.91 -0.06 14.44
N GLU A 77 -20.99 -0.43 13.57
CA GLU A 77 -19.64 0.14 13.49
C GLU A 77 -19.40 0.71 12.10
N GLY A 78 -18.88 1.92 12.04
CA GLY A 78 -18.42 2.53 10.80
C GLY A 78 -16.90 2.46 10.71
N TYR A 79 -16.36 1.98 9.59
CA TYR A 79 -14.94 2.13 9.27
C TYR A 79 -14.74 3.34 8.37
N VAL A 80 -14.17 4.39 8.95
CA VAL A 80 -13.84 5.64 8.26
C VAL A 80 -12.37 5.59 7.88
N TRP A 81 -12.10 5.50 6.58
CA TRP A 81 -10.77 5.30 6.02
C TRP A 81 -10.31 6.44 5.09
N GLY A 82 -11.15 7.45 4.88
CA GLY A 82 -10.81 8.58 3.99
C GLY A 82 -9.51 9.31 4.35
N GLY A 83 -9.15 9.35 5.63
CA GLY A 83 -7.88 9.93 6.10
C GLY A 83 -6.64 9.17 5.64
N MET A 84 -6.78 7.89 5.29
CA MET A 84 -5.69 7.07 4.74
C MET A 84 -5.35 7.44 3.30
N THR A 85 -6.33 7.93 2.52
CA THR A 85 -6.16 8.18 1.07
C THR A 85 -6.22 9.64 0.66
N SER A 86 -6.66 10.55 1.53
CA SER A 86 -6.77 11.98 1.24
C SER A 86 -5.96 12.85 2.22
N GLY A 87 -5.39 13.97 1.74
CA GLY A 87 -4.69 14.99 2.53
C GLY A 87 -3.18 14.77 2.76
N GLY A 88 -2.40 15.85 2.72
CA GLY A 88 -0.95 15.87 3.02
C GLY A 88 -0.03 15.69 1.81
N TRP A 89 1.12 16.36 1.82
CA TRP A 89 2.12 16.32 0.74
C TRP A 89 2.71 14.92 0.53
N ALA A 90 2.91 14.15 1.60
CA ALA A 90 3.40 12.79 1.54
C ALA A 90 2.47 11.85 0.73
N LYS A 91 1.17 12.17 0.63
CA LYS A 91 0.25 11.41 -0.20
C LYS A 91 0.41 11.72 -1.70
N ALA A 92 0.90 12.90 -2.07
CA ALA A 92 1.22 13.21 -3.47
C ALA A 92 2.36 12.32 -4.00
N THR A 93 3.26 11.87 -3.13
CA THR A 93 4.30 10.89 -3.47
C THR A 93 3.72 9.57 -3.99
N TRP A 94 2.48 9.23 -3.66
CA TRP A 94 1.80 8.06 -4.25
C TRP A 94 1.61 8.16 -5.76
N ALA A 95 1.52 9.37 -6.33
CA ALA A 95 1.43 9.52 -7.78
C ALA A 95 2.67 8.97 -8.49
N LEU A 96 3.86 9.12 -7.89
CA LEU A 96 5.11 8.55 -8.41
C LEU A 96 5.13 7.02 -8.32
N LEU A 97 4.53 6.47 -7.25
CA LEU A 97 4.47 5.02 -7.02
C LEU A 97 3.26 4.36 -7.70
N PHE A 98 2.33 5.13 -8.24
CA PHE A 98 1.10 4.65 -8.85
C PHE A 98 1.33 3.60 -9.96
N PRO A 99 2.31 3.75 -10.88
CA PRO A 99 2.61 2.72 -11.88
C PRO A 99 2.99 1.36 -11.27
N PHE A 100 3.70 1.36 -10.14
CA PHE A 100 4.07 0.13 -9.42
C PHE A 100 2.86 -0.53 -8.79
N SER A 101 1.96 0.26 -8.20
CA SER A 101 0.69 -0.23 -7.67
C SER A 101 -0.15 -0.90 -8.75
N LEU A 102 -0.21 -0.32 -9.95
CA LEU A 102 -0.92 -0.91 -11.08
C LEU A 102 -0.30 -2.24 -11.53
N ALA A 103 1.02 -2.33 -11.60
CA ALA A 103 1.72 -3.58 -11.92
C ALA A 103 1.42 -4.68 -10.87
N ASN A 104 1.40 -4.32 -9.58
CA ASN A 104 1.04 -5.25 -8.50
C ASN A 104 -0.43 -5.70 -8.62
N VAL A 105 -1.36 -4.78 -8.83
CA VAL A 105 -2.79 -5.11 -9.03
C VAL A 105 -2.97 -6.03 -10.24
N ALA A 106 -2.34 -5.71 -11.36
CA ALA A 106 -2.41 -6.53 -12.57
C ALA A 106 -1.89 -7.97 -12.34
N HIS A 107 -0.84 -8.13 -11.54
CA HIS A 107 -0.30 -9.45 -11.18
C HIS A 107 -1.33 -10.32 -10.46
N TRP A 108 -2.10 -9.74 -9.54
CA TRP A 108 -3.14 -10.42 -8.78
C TRP A 108 -4.46 -10.59 -9.55
N MET A 109 -4.69 -9.79 -10.59
CA MET A 109 -5.85 -9.91 -11.47
C MET A 109 -5.72 -11.03 -12.53
N LEU A 110 -4.54 -11.65 -12.67
CA LEU A 110 -4.35 -12.74 -13.62
C LEU A 110 -5.23 -13.94 -13.27
N PRO A 111 -6.00 -14.48 -14.23
CA PRO A 111 -6.89 -15.59 -13.98
C PRO A 111 -6.10 -16.86 -13.60
N PRO A 112 -6.67 -17.75 -12.77
CA PRO A 112 -6.05 -19.02 -12.46
C PRO A 112 -5.98 -19.90 -13.72
N ALA A 113 -4.83 -20.55 -13.93
CA ALA A 113 -4.66 -21.46 -15.06
C ALA A 113 -5.54 -22.71 -14.91
N PRO A 114 -6.35 -23.10 -15.93
CA PRO A 114 -7.12 -24.34 -15.91
C PRO A 114 -6.22 -25.57 -15.71
N LYS A 115 -6.68 -26.52 -14.89
CA LYS A 115 -5.97 -27.79 -14.67
C LYS A 115 -5.85 -28.57 -16.00
N GLY A 116 -4.65 -29.03 -16.33
CA GLY A 116 -4.39 -29.86 -17.52
C GLY A 116 -4.06 -29.11 -18.81
N SER A 117 -4.12 -27.77 -18.84
CA SER A 117 -3.70 -26.99 -20.01
C SER A 117 -2.28 -26.45 -19.84
N VAL A 118 -1.31 -27.08 -20.52
CA VAL A 118 0.09 -26.62 -20.54
C VAL A 118 0.19 -25.23 -21.15
N ALA A 119 -0.56 -24.95 -22.22
CA ALA A 119 -0.56 -23.64 -22.88
C ALA A 119 -1.02 -22.51 -21.94
N ALA A 120 -2.11 -22.73 -21.18
CA ALA A 120 -2.59 -21.73 -20.23
C ALA A 120 -1.61 -21.52 -19.06
N HIS A 121 -0.93 -22.58 -18.64
CA HIS A 121 0.12 -22.48 -17.62
C HIS A 121 1.32 -21.66 -18.11
N LEU A 122 1.84 -21.95 -19.31
CA LEU A 122 2.94 -21.21 -19.92
C LEU A 122 2.59 -19.74 -20.17
N LEU A 123 1.38 -19.46 -20.64
CA LEU A 123 0.90 -18.08 -20.80
C LEU A 123 0.83 -17.35 -19.45
N GLY A 124 0.34 -18.02 -18.41
CA GLY A 124 0.30 -17.46 -17.06
C GLY A 124 1.70 -17.12 -16.54
N ILE A 125 2.69 -17.99 -16.76
CA ILE A 125 4.10 -17.71 -16.43
C ILE A 125 4.60 -16.51 -17.23
N ALA A 126 4.39 -16.48 -18.55
CA ALA A 126 4.84 -15.39 -19.41
C ALA A 126 4.28 -14.03 -18.97
N LEU A 127 2.97 -13.96 -18.69
CA LEU A 127 2.33 -12.72 -18.22
C LEU A 127 2.88 -12.28 -16.85
N ARG A 128 3.07 -13.19 -15.90
CA ARG A 128 3.68 -12.86 -14.60
C ARG A 128 5.11 -12.36 -14.76
N THR A 129 5.90 -12.98 -15.63
CA THR A 129 7.27 -12.56 -15.93
C THR A 129 7.30 -11.18 -16.56
N LEU A 130 6.42 -10.91 -17.54
CA LEU A 130 6.32 -9.59 -18.18
C LEU A 130 5.93 -8.50 -17.19
N LEU A 131 5.00 -8.77 -16.27
CA LEU A 131 4.62 -7.81 -15.22
C LEU A 131 5.78 -7.55 -14.24
N ARG A 132 6.54 -8.59 -13.86
CA ARG A 132 7.75 -8.45 -13.02
C ARG A 132 8.83 -7.64 -13.76
N LEU A 133 9.05 -7.89 -15.05
CA LEU A 133 9.99 -7.14 -15.88
C LEU A 133 9.56 -5.68 -16.04
N ALA A 134 8.27 -5.42 -16.30
CA ALA A 134 7.74 -4.07 -16.38
C ALA A 134 7.94 -3.30 -15.08
N ALA A 135 7.67 -3.92 -13.93
CA ALA A 135 7.94 -3.31 -12.61
C ALA A 135 9.44 -3.02 -12.40
N LEU A 136 10.33 -3.91 -12.86
CA LEU A 136 11.77 -3.70 -12.78
C LEU A 136 12.21 -2.52 -13.66
N LEU A 137 11.70 -2.43 -14.89
CA LEU A 137 11.97 -1.31 -15.80
C LEU A 137 11.44 0.02 -15.26
N LEU A 138 10.28 0.03 -14.60
CA LEU A 138 9.78 1.21 -13.88
C LEU A 138 10.74 1.65 -12.77
N THR A 139 11.43 0.71 -12.11
CA THR A 139 12.44 1.04 -11.09
C THR A 139 13.65 1.71 -11.71
N VAL A 140 14.17 1.14 -12.80
CA VAL A 140 15.29 1.71 -13.56
C VAL A 140 14.93 3.11 -14.04
N LEU A 141 13.75 3.28 -14.64
CA LEU A 141 13.27 4.58 -15.13
C LEU A 141 13.14 5.61 -14.00
N LEU A 142 12.52 5.23 -12.89
CA LEU A 142 12.35 6.11 -11.74
C LEU A 142 13.71 6.58 -11.19
N VAL A 143 14.64 5.66 -10.97
CA VAL A 143 15.96 5.98 -10.41
C VAL A 143 16.76 6.84 -11.39
N ALA A 144 16.83 6.44 -12.66
CA ALA A 144 17.56 7.22 -13.68
C ALA A 144 17.00 8.64 -13.80
N GLN A 145 15.68 8.79 -13.82
CA GLN A 145 15.07 10.11 -14.00
C GLN A 145 15.27 11.01 -12.78
N LEU A 146 15.12 10.46 -11.57
CA LEU A 146 15.43 11.18 -10.34
C LEU A 146 16.90 11.59 -10.28
N GLU A 147 17.80 10.72 -10.71
CA GLU A 147 19.22 10.97 -10.69
C GLU A 147 19.62 12.08 -11.66
N VAL A 148 19.13 12.04 -12.91
CA VAL A 148 19.35 13.12 -13.88
C VAL A 148 18.87 14.45 -13.31
N ILE A 149 17.66 14.49 -12.74
CA ILE A 149 17.11 15.70 -12.12
C ILE A 149 17.98 16.17 -10.94
N THR A 150 18.42 15.24 -10.10
CA THR A 150 19.20 15.59 -8.90
C THR A 150 20.59 16.07 -9.27
N LEU A 151 21.28 15.39 -10.19
CA LEU A 151 22.58 15.79 -10.68
C LEU A 151 22.50 17.16 -11.37
N ASP A 152 21.46 17.42 -12.15
CA ASP A 152 21.24 18.72 -12.79
C ASP A 152 21.02 19.83 -11.74
N LEU A 153 20.03 19.68 -10.86
CA LEU A 153 19.68 20.72 -9.88
C LEU A 153 20.76 20.92 -8.81
N VAL A 154 21.36 19.84 -8.30
CA VAL A 154 22.32 19.89 -7.18
C VAL A 154 23.74 20.07 -7.69
N ALA A 155 24.23 19.15 -8.53
CA ALA A 155 25.63 19.13 -8.93
C ALA A 155 25.93 20.16 -10.04
N ALA A 156 25.06 20.29 -11.05
CA ALA A 156 25.32 21.17 -12.19
C ALA A 156 24.90 22.61 -11.94
N GLN A 157 23.79 22.86 -11.23
CA GLN A 157 23.26 24.20 -10.98
C GLN A 157 23.66 24.73 -9.60
N CYS A 158 23.23 24.08 -8.51
CA CYS A 158 23.42 24.61 -7.16
C CYS A 158 24.90 24.66 -6.74
N LEU A 159 25.65 23.59 -6.97
CA LEU A 159 27.08 23.50 -6.63
C LEU A 159 28.01 23.96 -7.77
N ALA A 160 27.47 24.68 -8.76
CA ALA A 160 28.30 25.30 -9.80
C ALA A 160 29.21 26.38 -9.18
N PRO A 161 30.49 26.48 -9.59
CA PRO A 161 31.34 27.57 -9.15
C PRO A 161 30.72 28.93 -9.46
N GLY A 162 30.57 29.79 -8.43
CA GLY A 162 29.99 31.13 -8.57
C GLY A 162 28.46 31.19 -8.59
N SER A 163 27.76 30.07 -8.36
CA SER A 163 26.29 30.08 -8.22
C SER A 163 25.86 30.66 -6.86
N PRO A 164 24.72 31.38 -6.77
CA PRO A 164 24.20 31.96 -5.54
C PRO A 164 23.31 31.00 -4.73
N CYS A 165 23.53 29.68 -4.81
CA CYS A 165 22.66 28.71 -4.14
C CYS A 165 22.61 28.95 -2.62
N LEU A 166 21.41 28.85 -2.03
CA LEU A 166 21.05 29.33 -0.68
C LEU A 166 21.73 28.63 0.52
N TRP A 167 22.59 27.65 0.28
CA TRP A 167 22.99 26.67 1.29
C TRP A 167 24.27 25.93 0.91
N GLY A 168 25.19 25.85 1.88
CA GLY A 168 26.40 25.03 1.82
C GLY A 168 27.70 25.85 1.84
N PRO A 169 28.78 25.32 2.43
CA PRO A 169 30.08 25.98 2.43
C PRO A 169 30.71 25.98 1.03
N SER A 170 31.40 27.08 0.68
CA SER A 170 31.95 27.35 -0.66
C SER A 170 32.97 26.32 -1.17
N TRP A 171 33.57 25.51 -0.29
CA TRP A 171 34.49 24.45 -0.70
C TRP A 171 33.77 23.30 -1.44
N LEU A 172 32.46 23.09 -1.21
CA LEU A 172 31.67 22.05 -1.88
C LEU A 172 31.65 22.21 -3.40
N SER A 173 31.61 23.45 -3.90
CA SER A 173 31.62 23.75 -5.34
C SER A 173 33.01 23.64 -5.99
N THR A 174 34.07 23.69 -5.18
CA THR A 174 35.46 23.71 -5.68
C THR A 174 36.05 22.32 -5.91
N THR A 175 35.44 21.28 -5.34
CA THR A 175 35.96 19.91 -5.37
C THR A 175 35.05 19.01 -6.23
N PRO A 176 35.47 18.59 -7.44
CA PRO A 176 34.59 17.89 -8.38
C PRO A 176 33.94 16.61 -7.84
N TRP A 177 34.70 15.77 -7.12
CA TRP A 177 34.18 14.51 -6.59
C TRP A 177 33.16 14.73 -5.46
N VAL A 178 33.34 15.76 -4.62
CA VAL A 178 32.41 16.12 -3.55
C VAL A 178 31.07 16.52 -4.15
N ARG A 179 31.10 17.31 -5.22
CA ARG A 179 29.91 17.75 -5.94
C ARG A 179 29.10 16.58 -6.48
N SER A 180 29.77 15.59 -7.08
CA SER A 180 29.12 14.37 -7.57
C SER A 180 28.54 13.53 -6.42
N VAL A 181 29.27 13.38 -5.31
CA VAL A 181 28.79 12.63 -4.12
C VAL A 181 27.55 13.29 -3.51
N VAL A 182 27.56 14.61 -3.36
CA VAL A 182 26.40 15.37 -2.84
C VAL A 182 25.22 15.28 -3.81
N GLY A 183 25.47 15.33 -5.12
CA GLY A 183 24.44 15.14 -6.15
C GLY A 183 23.83 13.72 -6.14
N LEU A 184 24.57 12.70 -5.73
CA LEU A 184 24.05 11.32 -5.62
C LEU A 184 23.35 11.02 -4.29
N ALA A 185 23.54 11.86 -3.27
CA ALA A 185 22.98 11.62 -1.94
C ALA A 185 21.45 11.48 -1.92
N PRO A 186 20.65 12.30 -2.63
CA PRO A 186 19.21 12.12 -2.70
C PRO A 186 18.77 10.79 -3.33
N ILE A 187 19.55 10.25 -4.26
CA ILE A 187 19.26 8.96 -4.91
C ILE A 187 19.56 7.79 -3.96
N ALA A 188 20.69 7.83 -3.28
CA ALA A 188 21.00 6.85 -2.24
C ALA A 188 19.91 6.85 -1.15
N LEU A 189 19.44 8.03 -0.74
CA LEU A 189 18.33 8.18 0.20
C LEU A 189 17.02 7.61 -0.35
N ALA A 190 16.67 7.91 -1.60
CA ALA A 190 15.45 7.39 -2.23
C ALA A 190 15.45 5.85 -2.29
N VAL A 191 16.56 5.23 -2.72
CA VAL A 191 16.71 3.77 -2.74
C VAL A 191 16.59 3.19 -1.33
N LEU A 192 17.22 3.82 -0.33
CA LEU A 192 17.12 3.39 1.06
C LEU A 192 15.68 3.46 1.58
N VAL A 193 14.97 4.56 1.32
CA VAL A 193 13.56 4.73 1.73
C VAL A 193 12.68 3.67 1.09
N LEU A 194 12.81 3.44 -0.21
CA LEU A 194 12.04 2.41 -0.93
C LEU A 194 12.35 1.01 -0.40
N HIS A 195 13.63 0.71 -0.11
CA HIS A 195 14.02 -0.55 0.52
C HIS A 195 13.36 -0.71 1.89
N ARG A 196 13.43 0.31 2.74
CA ARG A 196 12.80 0.29 4.07
C ARG A 196 11.30 0.08 3.98
N MET A 197 10.61 0.85 3.14
CA MET A 197 9.17 0.70 2.90
C MET A 197 8.82 -0.71 2.42
N SER A 198 9.61 -1.27 1.50
CA SER A 198 9.38 -2.63 0.99
C SER A 198 9.56 -3.71 2.07
N SER A 199 10.33 -3.41 3.13
CA SER A 199 10.63 -4.32 4.25
C SER A 199 9.68 -4.27 5.43
N VAL A 200 8.69 -3.38 5.37
CA VAL A 200 7.67 -3.30 6.42
C VAL A 200 6.71 -4.49 6.29
N ASP A 201 6.91 -5.49 7.15
CA ASP A 201 5.96 -6.58 7.32
C ASP A 201 4.95 -6.20 8.41
N TRP A 202 3.70 -5.97 8.00
CA TRP A 202 2.60 -5.75 8.93
C TRP A 202 2.23 -7.08 9.58
N ARG A 203 2.72 -7.32 10.80
CA ARG A 203 2.30 -8.47 11.59
C ARG A 203 0.83 -8.28 11.97
N ILE A 204 -0.04 -9.04 11.32
CA ILE A 204 -1.44 -9.12 11.72
C ILE A 204 -1.51 -10.07 12.93
N GLU A 205 -1.67 -9.51 14.13
CA GLU A 205 -1.91 -10.30 15.32
C GLU A 205 -3.29 -10.97 15.21
N ARG A 206 -3.30 -12.21 14.75
CA ARG A 206 -4.52 -13.00 14.63
C ARG A 206 -4.79 -13.64 15.97
N LYS A 207 -5.70 -13.07 16.76
CA LYS A 207 -6.25 -13.79 17.91
C LYS A 207 -7.01 -14.99 17.35
N GLU A 208 -6.56 -16.20 17.68
CA GLU A 208 -7.25 -17.43 17.29
C GLU A 208 -8.68 -17.37 17.82
N VAL A 209 -9.65 -17.28 16.90
CA VAL A 209 -11.05 -17.47 17.24
C VAL A 209 -11.23 -18.98 17.31
N PRO A 210 -11.64 -19.57 18.45
CA PRO A 210 -11.93 -21.00 18.53
C PRO A 210 -12.86 -21.37 17.39
N ALA A 211 -12.44 -22.32 16.56
CA ALA A 211 -13.25 -22.76 15.43
C ALA A 211 -14.60 -23.20 15.98
N ALA A 212 -15.68 -22.50 15.61
CA ALA A 212 -17.01 -23.04 15.78
C ALA A 212 -17.05 -24.36 15.00
N GLU A 213 -17.27 -25.48 15.70
CA GLU A 213 -17.34 -26.81 15.10
C GLU A 213 -18.32 -26.77 13.91
N GLY A 214 -17.83 -27.06 12.70
CA GLY A 214 -18.70 -27.51 11.62
C GLY A 214 -18.70 -26.74 10.31
N THR A 215 -17.90 -25.70 10.06
CA THR A 215 -17.82 -25.17 8.68
C THR A 215 -16.47 -24.55 8.34
N ARG A 216 -15.77 -25.12 7.36
CA ARG A 216 -14.56 -24.57 6.73
C ARG A 216 -14.88 -23.34 5.86
N SER A 217 -15.71 -22.40 6.33
CA SER A 217 -15.76 -21.08 5.70
C SER A 217 -14.66 -20.24 6.34
N GLY A 218 -13.45 -20.31 5.77
CA GLY A 218 -12.41 -19.34 6.10
C GLY A 218 -12.99 -17.94 5.92
N LEU A 219 -12.80 -17.07 6.92
CA LEU A 219 -13.19 -15.67 6.80
C LEU A 219 -12.63 -15.09 5.49
N PRO A 220 -13.34 -14.17 4.80
CA PRO A 220 -12.77 -13.44 3.67
C PRO A 220 -11.39 -12.89 4.05
N GLY A 221 -10.37 -13.20 3.24
CA GLY A 221 -8.99 -12.84 3.53
C GLY A 221 -8.18 -13.85 4.35
N ALA A 222 -8.77 -14.97 4.79
CA ALA A 222 -8.05 -16.03 5.50
C ALA A 222 -6.93 -16.70 4.68
N HIS A 223 -6.93 -16.50 3.37
CA HIS A 223 -5.93 -16.98 2.42
C HIS A 223 -5.10 -15.84 1.80
N VAL A 224 -5.08 -14.64 2.41
CA VAL A 224 -4.14 -13.58 2.01
C VAL A 224 -2.74 -14.05 2.40
N ALA A 225 -2.02 -14.59 1.42
CA ALA A 225 -0.64 -15.01 1.55
C ALA A 225 0.24 -14.04 0.76
N THR A 226 1.36 -13.66 1.35
CA THR A 226 2.42 -12.94 0.64
C THR A 226 3.02 -13.84 -0.43
N ASP A 227 3.35 -13.28 -1.60
CA ASP A 227 4.12 -14.01 -2.62
C ASP A 227 5.45 -14.45 -2.00
N PRO A 228 5.79 -15.76 -1.99
CA PRO A 228 7.04 -16.25 -1.42
C PRO A 228 8.29 -15.65 -2.08
N ASP A 229 8.18 -15.15 -3.32
CA ASP A 229 9.28 -14.53 -4.05
C ASP A 229 9.57 -13.08 -3.59
N THR A 230 8.74 -12.50 -2.72
CA THR A 230 8.85 -11.09 -2.29
C THR A 230 10.27 -10.69 -1.84
N PRO A 231 11.00 -11.49 -1.03
CA PRO A 231 12.37 -11.14 -0.64
C PRO A 231 13.35 -11.09 -1.83
N ALA A 232 13.24 -12.05 -2.75
CA ALA A 232 14.11 -12.11 -3.93
C ALA A 232 13.82 -10.95 -4.89
N LEU A 233 12.54 -10.64 -5.13
CA LEU A 233 12.11 -9.49 -5.93
C LEU A 233 12.61 -8.19 -5.32
N ARG A 234 12.54 -8.04 -4.00
CA ARG A 234 13.05 -6.85 -3.30
C ARG A 234 14.54 -6.65 -3.55
N VAL A 235 15.35 -7.71 -3.41
CA VAL A 235 16.79 -7.65 -3.70
C VAL A 235 17.02 -7.27 -5.16
N LEU A 236 16.27 -7.86 -6.10
CA LEU A 236 16.36 -7.54 -7.52
C LEU A 236 16.10 -6.05 -7.79
N HIS A 237 15.07 -5.46 -7.20
CA HIS A 237 14.77 -4.03 -7.34
C HIS A 237 15.86 -3.13 -6.73
N VAL A 238 16.40 -3.50 -5.56
CA VAL A 238 17.50 -2.74 -4.93
C VAL A 238 18.76 -2.78 -5.79
N VAL A 239 19.15 -3.97 -6.26
CA VAL A 239 20.33 -4.14 -7.12
C VAL A 239 20.15 -3.39 -8.43
N ALA A 240 18.97 -3.44 -9.06
CA ALA A 240 18.69 -2.69 -10.28
C ALA A 240 18.74 -1.17 -10.05
N GLY A 241 18.19 -0.68 -8.93
CA GLY A 241 18.27 0.73 -8.57
C GLY A 241 19.71 1.20 -8.36
N LEU A 242 20.49 0.48 -7.55
CA LEU A 242 21.90 0.80 -7.31
C LEU A 242 22.73 0.69 -8.60
N GLY A 243 22.50 -0.35 -9.41
CA GLY A 243 23.18 -0.52 -10.69
C GLY A 243 22.87 0.60 -11.67
N THR A 244 21.62 1.06 -11.73
CA THR A 244 21.21 2.22 -12.52
C THR A 244 21.96 3.46 -12.08
N ALA A 245 22.04 3.70 -10.76
CA ALA A 245 22.76 4.84 -10.19
C ALA A 245 24.25 4.83 -10.55
N VAL A 246 24.89 3.66 -10.49
CA VAL A 246 26.29 3.53 -10.90
C VAL A 246 26.46 3.80 -12.40
N VAL A 247 25.59 3.23 -13.24
CA VAL A 247 25.70 3.41 -14.70
C VAL A 247 25.51 4.87 -15.11
N VAL A 248 24.50 5.55 -14.58
CA VAL A 248 24.24 6.97 -14.91
C VAL A 248 25.36 7.87 -14.38
N ALA A 249 25.80 7.68 -13.13
CA ALA A 249 26.92 8.44 -12.56
C ALA A 249 28.23 8.30 -13.35
N LEU A 250 28.45 7.15 -13.99
CA LEU A 250 29.62 6.88 -14.83
C LEU A 250 29.47 7.35 -16.29
N GLY A 251 28.38 8.00 -16.66
CA GLY A 251 28.14 8.51 -18.02
C GLY A 251 27.44 7.52 -18.97
N GLY A 252 26.91 6.41 -18.44
CA GLY A 252 26.19 5.39 -19.19
C GLY A 252 27.06 4.26 -19.74
N PRO A 253 26.48 3.35 -20.54
CA PRO A 253 27.20 2.24 -21.19
C PRO A 253 28.42 2.65 -22.04
N PRO A 254 28.41 3.79 -22.76
CA PRO A 254 29.57 4.21 -23.54
C PRO A 254 30.69 4.84 -22.69
N GLY A 255 30.53 4.95 -21.36
CA GLY A 255 31.48 5.60 -20.46
C GLY A 255 31.31 7.12 -20.40
N PRO A 256 32.11 7.82 -19.58
CA PRO A 256 32.03 9.27 -19.50
C PRO A 256 32.34 9.87 -20.87
N VAL A 257 31.41 10.66 -21.41
CA VAL A 257 31.65 11.47 -22.60
C VAL A 257 32.62 12.57 -22.18
N LEU A 258 33.92 12.30 -22.38
CA LEU A 258 35.01 13.27 -22.20
C LEU A 258 34.86 14.46 -23.14
#